data_AF-X1LZF3-F1
#
_entry.id   AF-X1LZF3-F1
#
_cell.length_a   1.000
_cell.length_b   1.000
_cell.length_c   1.000
_cell.angle_alpha   90.00
_cell.angle_beta   90.00
_cell.angle_gamma   90.00
#
_symmetry.space_group_name_H-M   'P 1'
#
loop_
_entity.id
_entity.type
_entity.pdbx_description
1 polymer ?
#
loop_
_entity_poly.entity_id
_entity_poly.type
_entity_poly.pdbx_seq_one_letter_code
_entity_poly.pdbx_strand_id
1 'polypeptide(L)' 'MSHVINLGGRNVGNGCPVYIVAEVGINHNGDLDIARKLIDAAIFAGCDAVKFQKRTPELCVPQ' A
#
# COMPACT_ATOMS: atom_id res chain seq x y z
N MET A 1 -9.58 -25.23 4.60
CA MET A 1 -10.13 -24.13 5.43
C MET A 1 -9.70 -22.82 4.79
N SER A 2 -10.59 -21.86 4.60
CA SER A 2 -10.20 -20.54 4.11
C SER A 2 -9.55 -19.76 5.25
N HIS A 3 -8.27 -19.42 5.12
CA HIS A 3 -7.56 -18.59 6.09
C HIS A 3 -8.05 -17.14 5.97
N VAL A 4 -8.54 -16.60 7.08
CA VAL A 4 -8.93 -15.18 7.22
C VAL A 4 -7.93 -14.51 8.16
N ILE A 5 -7.44 -13.34 7.78
CA ILE A 5 -6.48 -12.55 8.57
C ILE A 5 -7.10 -11.18 8.85
N ASN A 6 -6.87 -10.63 10.03
CA ASN A 6 -7.24 -9.25 10.36
C ASN A 6 -6.08 -8.30 10.02
N LEU A 7 -6.31 -7.34 9.13
CA LEU A 7 -5.37 -6.28 8.77
C LEU A 7 -6.01 -4.92 9.11
N GLY A 8 -5.47 -4.24 10.13
CA GLY A 8 -5.94 -2.90 10.51
C GLY A 8 -7.43 -2.83 10.85
N GLY A 9 -8.01 -3.89 11.42
CA GLY A 9 -9.43 -3.97 11.76
C GLY A 9 -10.33 -4.55 10.65
N ARG A 10 -9.77 -4.92 9.49
CA ARG A 10 -10.52 -5.54 8.38
C ARG A 10 -10.15 -7.00 8.20
N ASN A 11 -11.15 -7.86 7.98
CA ASN A 11 -10.93 -9.27 7.68
C ASN A 11 -10.66 -9.45 6.18
N VAL A 12 -9.59 -10.19 5.85
CA VAL A 12 -9.15 -10.47 4.48
C VAL A 12 -9.04 -11.98 4.28
N GLY A 13 -9.71 -12.50 3.25
CA GLY A 13 -9.77 -13.93 2.94
C GLY A 13 -11.02 -14.27 2.11
N ASN A 14 -11.25 -15.57 1.83
CA ASN A 14 -12.43 -15.99 1.07
C ASN A 14 -13.73 -15.63 1.80
N GLY A 15 -14.67 -15.04 1.06
CA GLY A 15 -15.97 -14.62 1.60
C GLY A 15 -15.96 -13.25 2.30
N CYS A 16 -14.81 -12.59 2.41
CA CYS A 16 -14.71 -11.21 2.87
C CYS A 16 -14.73 -10.23 1.68
N PRO A 17 -15.03 -8.94 1.91
CA PRO A 17 -14.83 -7.90 0.90
C PRO A 17 -13.38 -7.86 0.39
N VAL A 18 -13.20 -7.43 -0.87
CA VAL A 18 -11.85 -7.24 -1.44
C VAL A 18 -11.11 -6.17 -0.65
N TYR A 19 -9.85 -6.46 -0.31
CA TYR A 19 -8.96 -5.51 0.36
C TYR A 19 -8.07 -4.82 -0.69
N ILE A 20 -8.26 -3.52 -0.90
CA ILE A 20 -7.61 -2.74 -1.94
C ILE A 20 -6.40 -2.00 -1.35
N VAL A 21 -5.22 -2.31 -1.87
CA VAL A 21 -3.97 -1.63 -1.52
C VAL A 21 -3.56 -0.69 -2.66
N ALA A 22 -3.48 0.61 -2.38
CA ALA A 22 -2.88 1.58 -3.27
C ALA A 22 -1.35 1.46 -3.23
N GLU A 23 -0.74 0.95 -4.30
CA GLU A 23 0.71 0.88 -4.42
C GLU A 23 1.29 2.26 -4.77
N VAL A 24 1.78 2.97 -3.75
CA VAL A 24 2.50 4.24 -3.92
C VAL A 24 3.91 3.98 -4.45
N GLY A 25 4.55 2.91 -3.99
CA GLY A 25 5.88 2.51 -4.45
C GLY A 25 6.92 3.61 -4.20
N ILE A 26 7.47 4.15 -5.30
CA ILE A 26 8.42 5.27 -5.32
C ILE A 26 7.86 6.50 -6.05
N ASN A 27 6.56 6.54 -6.36
CA ASN A 27 5.93 7.60 -7.16
C ASN A 27 5.94 8.99 -6.49
N HIS A 28 6.36 9.04 -5.23
CA HIS A 28 6.58 10.28 -4.49
C HIS A 28 7.93 10.94 -4.81
N ASN A 29 8.83 10.30 -5.57
CA ASN A 29 10.13 10.86 -6.01
C ASN A 29 10.99 11.41 -4.86
N GLY A 30 10.89 10.82 -3.67
CA GLY A 30 11.60 11.30 -2.46
C GLY A 30 10.98 12.55 -1.80
N ASP A 31 9.91 13.11 -2.36
CA ASP A 31 9.21 14.27 -1.83
C ASP A 31 8.09 13.86 -0.85
N LEU A 32 8.13 14.41 0.37
CA LEU A 32 7.17 14.10 1.42
C LEU A 32 5.78 14.72 1.18
N ASP A 33 5.71 15.86 0.52
CA ASP A 33 4.43 16.51 0.21
C ASP A 33 3.70 15.75 -0.89
N ILE A 34 4.42 15.25 -1.90
CA ILE A 34 3.85 14.33 -2.89
C ILE A 34 3.40 13.04 -2.21
N ALA A 35 4.19 12.47 -1.29
CA ALA A 35 3.81 11.27 -0.55
C ALA A 35 2.49 11.47 0.23
N ARG A 36 2.33 12.61 0.91
CA ARG A 36 1.08 12.96 1.62
C ARG A 36 -0.11 13.08 0.67
N LYS A 37 0.04 13.78 -0.46
CA LYS A 37 -0.99 13.89 -1.48
C LYS A 37 -1.42 12.55 -2.05
N LEU A 38 -0.48 11.61 -2.23
CA LEU A 38 -0.77 10.25 -2.69
C LEU A 38 -1.56 9.46 -1.63
N ILE A 39 -1.30 9.68 -0.34
CA ILE A 39 -2.11 9.10 0.74
C ILE A 39 -3.53 9.64 0.70
N ASP A 40 -3.69 10.97 0.60
CA ASP A 40 -5.00 11.61 0.52
C ASP A 40 -5.81 11.11 -0.69
N ALA A 41 -5.16 10.95 -1.84
CA ALA A 41 -5.77 10.40 -3.04
C ALA A 41 -6.23 8.95 -2.86
N ALA A 42 -5.46 8.11 -2.16
CA ALA A 42 -5.84 6.73 -1.87
C ALA A 42 -7.06 6.66 -0.93
N ILE A 43 -7.13 7.54 0.08
CA ILE A 43 -8.29 7.66 0.97
C ILE A 43 -9.52 8.09 0.15
N PHE A 44 -9.38 9.12 -0.69
CA PHE A 44 -10.47 9.60 -1.55
C PHE A 44 -10.98 8.52 -2.52
N ALA A 45 -10.09 7.69 -3.05
CA ALA A 45 -10.44 6.56 -3.92
C ALA A 45 -11.08 5.37 -3.18
N GLY A 46 -11.15 5.40 -1.84
CA GLY A 46 -11.71 4.33 -1.03
C GLY A 46 -10.79 3.12 -0.88
N CYS A 47 -9.47 3.28 -1.04
CA CYS A 47 -8.52 2.21 -0.76
C CYS A 47 -8.44 1.90 0.75
N ASP A 48 -8.13 0.66 1.09
CA ASP A 48 -8.05 0.19 2.47
C ASP A 48 -6.67 0.42 3.09
N ALA A 49 -5.63 0.46 2.25
CA ALA A 49 -4.26 0.77 2.66
C ALA A 49 -3.46 1.42 1.53
N VAL A 50 -2.34 2.02 1.91
CA VAL A 50 -1.27 2.45 1.01
C VAL A 50 -0.02 1.61 1.26
N LYS A 51 0.78 1.35 0.22
CA LYS A 51 2.05 0.63 0.34
C LYS A 51 3.19 1.39 -0.32
N PHE A 52 4.28 1.58 0.44
CA PHE A 52 5.51 2.22 0.00
C PHE A 52 6.62 1.18 -0.14
N GLN A 53 7.63 1.50 -0.96
CA GLN A 53 8.81 0.65 -1.12
C GLN A 53 9.98 1.23 -0.32
N LYS A 54 10.41 0.51 0.73
CA LYS A 54 11.67 0.79 1.42
C LYS A 54 12.81 0.12 0.65
N ARG A 55 13.70 0.91 0.05
CA ARG A 55 14.82 0.41 -0.75
C ARG A 55 16.10 1.14 -0.40
N THR A 56 17.21 0.41 -0.51
CA THR A 56 18.56 0.95 -0.62
C THR A 56 19.00 0.64 -2.05
N PRO A 57 18.97 1.61 -2.99
CA PRO A 57 19.18 1.33 -4.42
C PRO A 57 20.45 0.51 -4.70
N GLU A 58 21.51 0.77 -3.95
CA GLU A 58 22.81 0.10 -4.06
C GLU A 58 22.74 -1.40 -3.73
N LEU A 59 21.75 -1.82 -2.94
CA LEU A 59 21.55 -3.21 -2.51
C LEU A 59 20.41 -3.92 -3.25
N CYS A 60 19.55 -3.17 -3.94
CA CYS A 60 18.27 -3.68 -4.44
C CYS A 60 18.13 -3.59 -5.97
N VAL A 61 19.19 -3.18 -6.70
CA VAL A 61 19.22 -3.12 -8.15
C VAL A 61 20.24 -4.15 -8.67
N PRO A 62 19.81 -5.13 -9.51
CA PRO A 62 20.72 -6.05 -10.18
C PRO A 62 21.70 -5.30 -11.09
N GLN A 63 22.94 -5.81 -11.20
CA GLN A 63 23.94 -5.32 -12.16
C GLN A 63 23.71 -5.87 -13.56
#